data_AF-A0A838TY15-F1
#
_entry.id   AF-A0A838TY15-F1
#
_cell.length_a   1.000
_cell.length_b   1.000
_cell.length_c   1.000
_cell.angle_alpha   90.00
_cell.angle_beta   90.00
_cell.angle_gamma   90.00
#
_symmetry.space_group_name_H-M   'P 1'
#
loop_
_entity.id
_entity.type
_entity.pdbx_description
1 polymer ?
#
loop_
_entity_poly.entity_id
_entity_poly.type
_entity_poly.pdbx_seq_one_letter_code
_entity_poly.pdbx_strand_id
1 'polypeptide(L)'
;MLKTSEWLSLSILGLVVLFIFLSISFYSFLIGPNSQGPQTMIEPSSSFFQIIFLSIAPAIALSFFTNAISKDNSKLSSILVITSGIVLIVGMIYVSFLIPKVKNIELPLWISNVPLIFIIFGVLLFLIGIIAYKQNKRKQNNAFDFT
;
A
#
# COMPACT_ATOMS: atom_id res chain seq x y z
N MET A 1 8.89 -11.11 22.51
CA MET A 1 8.83 -9.70 22.09
C MET A 1 9.09 -9.63 20.59
N LEU A 2 8.30 -8.88 19.82
CA LEU A 2 8.51 -8.72 18.38
C LEU A 2 9.82 -7.96 18.11
N LYS A 3 10.53 -8.35 17.05
CA LYS A 3 11.76 -7.68 16.62
C LYS A 3 11.44 -6.34 15.98
N THR A 4 12.41 -5.41 15.96
CA THR A 4 12.24 -4.09 15.32
C THR A 4 11.82 -4.19 13.86
N SER A 5 12.35 -5.19 13.14
CA SER A 5 11.99 -5.48 11.74
C SER A 5 10.54 -5.96 11.57
N GLU A 6 9.96 -6.61 12.58
CA GLU A 6 8.59 -7.11 12.55
C GLU A 6 7.60 -5.98 12.84
N TRP A 7 7.91 -5.12 13.80
CA TRP A 7 7.15 -3.89 14.05
C TRP A 7 7.10 -2.98 12.83
N LEU A 8 8.23 -2.80 12.15
CA LEU A 8 8.31 -1.92 10.99
C LEU A 8 7.49 -2.48 9.81
N SER A 9 7.54 -3.79 9.58
CA SER A 9 6.73 -4.45 8.56
C SER A 9 5.23 -4.47 8.89
N LEU A 10 4.88 -4.57 10.17
CA LEU A 10 3.51 -4.44 10.63
C LEU A 10 2.97 -3.02 10.36
N SER A 11 3.78 -1.98 10.61
CA SER A 11 3.42 -0.59 10.28
C SER A 11 3.22 -0.38 8.78
N ILE A 12 4.06 -0.98 7.93
CA ILE A 12 3.88 -0.91 6.47
C ILE A 12 2.55 -1.52 6.07
N LEU A 13 2.21 -2.70 6.60
CA LEU A 13 0.93 -3.36 6.35
C LEU A 13 -0.23 -2.47 6.80
N GLY A 14 -0.17 -1.93 8.02
CA GLY A 14 -1.18 -1.04 8.56
C GLY A 14 -1.39 0.21 7.70
N LEU A 15 -0.31 0.85 7.25
CA LEU A 15 -0.38 2.00 6.36
C LEU A 15 -0.97 1.65 5.00
N VAL A 16 -0.61 0.50 4.41
CA VAL A 16 -1.22 0.04 3.15
C VAL A 16 -2.72 -0.20 3.31
N VAL A 17 -3.13 -0.85 4.40
CA VAL A 17 -4.55 -1.10 4.69
C VAL A 17 -5.29 0.24 4.84
N LEU A 18 -4.72 1.18 5.61
CA LEU A 18 -5.26 2.52 5.77
C LEU A 18 -5.47 3.23 4.41
N PHE A 19 -4.50 3.12 3.50
CA PHE A 19 -4.58 3.73 2.18
C PHE A 19 -5.79 3.21 1.39
N ILE A 20 -6.02 1.90 1.43
CA ILE A 20 -7.13 1.25 0.73
C ILE A 20 -8.46 1.73 1.32
N PHE A 21 -8.61 1.75 2.65
CA PHE A 21 -9.84 2.21 3.30
C PHE A 21 -10.15 3.68 3.00
N LEU A 22 -9.13 4.54 3.03
CA LEU A 22 -9.28 5.95 2.68
C LEU A 22 -9.63 6.13 1.21
N SER A 23 -9.00 5.36 0.31
CA SER A 23 -9.33 5.38 -1.12
C SER A 23 -10.78 4.95 -1.36
N ILE A 24 -11.22 3.84 -0.77
CA ILE A 24 -12.60 3.35 -0.90
C ILE A 24 -13.57 4.40 -0.36
N SER A 25 -13.29 4.98 0.82
CA SER A 25 -14.12 6.03 1.43
C SER A 25 -14.21 7.26 0.53
N PHE A 26 -13.10 7.68 -0.07
CA PHE A 26 -13.04 8.82 -0.99
C PHE A 26 -13.91 8.58 -2.23
N TYR A 27 -13.75 7.45 -2.94
CA TYR A 27 -14.58 7.16 -4.11
C TYR A 27 -16.06 6.94 -3.75
N SER A 28 -16.34 6.32 -2.60
CA SER A 28 -17.71 6.15 -2.11
C SER A 28 -18.37 7.50 -1.80
N PHE A 29 -17.61 8.44 -1.24
CA PHE A 29 -18.05 9.82 -1.02
C PHE A 29 -18.33 10.56 -2.34
N LEU A 30 -17.48 10.37 -3.35
CA LEU A 30 -17.69 10.96 -4.69
C LEU A 30 -18.92 10.39 -5.42
N ILE A 31 -19.27 9.12 -5.19
CA ILE A 31 -20.51 8.53 -5.70
C ILE A 31 -21.72 9.23 -5.05
N GLY A 32 -21.65 9.49 -3.74
CA GLY A 32 -22.68 10.16 -2.96
C GLY A 32 -23.97 9.33 -2.78
N PRO A 33 -24.91 9.78 -1.93
CA PRO A 33 -26.20 9.12 -1.77
C PRO A 33 -27.00 9.17 -3.08
N ASN A 34 -27.65 8.06 -3.44
CA ASN A 34 -28.42 7.87 -4.68
C ASN A 34 -27.66 8.12 -5.99
N SER A 35 -26.31 8.03 -5.97
CA SER A 35 -25.49 8.36 -7.14
C SER A 35 -25.80 9.76 -7.68
N GLN A 36 -26.02 10.74 -6.80
CA GLN A 36 -26.25 12.15 -7.16
C GLN A 36 -25.00 13.02 -6.97
N GLY A 37 -23.88 12.43 -6.51
CA GLY A 37 -22.65 13.14 -6.21
C GLY A 37 -22.62 13.75 -4.80
N PRO A 38 -21.50 14.37 -4.41
CA PRO A 38 -21.33 14.98 -3.10
C PRO A 38 -22.18 16.26 -2.98
N GLN A 39 -22.77 16.43 -1.80
CA GLN A 39 -23.59 17.61 -1.46
C GLN A 39 -22.73 18.86 -1.17
N THR A 40 -21.40 18.70 -1.13
CA THR A 40 -20.42 19.75 -0.86
C THR A 40 -19.42 19.85 -2.02
N MET A 41 -19.10 21.08 -2.43
CA MET A 41 -18.03 21.33 -3.41
C MET A 41 -16.68 21.04 -2.75
N ILE A 42 -16.17 19.83 -2.91
CA ILE A 42 -14.81 19.46 -2.51
C ILE A 42 -13.98 19.31 -3.78
N GLU A 43 -12.80 19.93 -3.81
CA GLU A 43 -11.84 19.73 -4.87
C GLU A 43 -11.22 18.32 -4.73
N PRO A 44 -11.56 17.34 -5.61
CA PRO A 44 -11.19 15.94 -5.40
C PRO A 44 -9.68 15.73 -5.37
N SER A 45 -8.95 16.60 -6.07
CA SER A 45 -7.50 16.55 -6.19
C SER A 45 -6.78 16.72 -4.86
N SER A 46 -7.08 17.79 -4.12
CA SER A 46 -6.33 18.13 -2.91
C SER A 46 -6.58 17.10 -1.80
N SER A 47 -7.83 16.64 -1.68
CA SER A 47 -8.20 15.62 -0.69
C SER A 47 -7.51 14.28 -0.97
N PHE A 48 -7.39 13.88 -2.24
CA PHE A 48 -6.70 12.63 -2.55
C PHE A 48 -5.19 12.70 -2.32
N PHE A 49 -4.56 13.85 -2.61
CA PHE A 49 -3.15 14.06 -2.25
C PHE A 49 -2.90 13.92 -0.75
N GLN A 50 -3.79 14.46 0.10
CA GLN A 50 -3.67 14.30 1.56
C GLN A 50 -3.71 12.81 1.96
N ILE A 51 -4.58 12.01 1.36
CA ILE A 51 -4.65 10.56 1.60
C ILE A 51 -3.31 9.89 1.25
N ILE A 52 -2.70 10.27 0.12
CA ILE A 52 -1.40 9.71 -0.31
C ILE A 52 -0.32 9.99 0.73
N PHE A 53 -0.19 11.25 1.15
CA PHE A 53 0.85 11.67 2.11
C PHE A 53 0.63 11.10 3.52
N LEU A 54 -0.62 10.93 3.94
CA LEU A 54 -0.95 10.37 5.26
C LEU A 54 -0.60 8.88 5.37
N SER A 55 -0.56 8.17 4.25
CA SER A 55 -0.65 6.71 4.27
C SER A 55 0.36 6.01 3.36
N ILE A 56 0.15 6.00 2.05
CA ILE A 56 0.97 5.16 1.16
C ILE A 56 2.40 5.71 0.96
N ALA A 57 2.57 7.04 0.98
CA ALA A 57 3.89 7.66 0.86
C ALA A 57 4.86 7.22 1.98
N PRO A 58 4.50 7.32 3.28
CA PRO A 58 5.36 6.79 4.34
C PRO A 58 5.50 5.27 4.29
N ALA A 59 4.48 4.52 3.84
CA ALA A 59 4.57 3.06 3.70
C ALA A 59 5.65 2.65 2.68
N ILE A 60 5.67 3.31 1.52
CA ILE A 60 6.65 3.06 0.47
C ILE A 60 8.05 3.44 0.99
N ALA A 61 8.22 4.62 1.58
CA ALA A 61 9.50 5.03 2.14
C ALA A 61 10.03 4.00 3.15
N LEU A 62 9.21 3.59 4.12
CA LEU A 62 9.57 2.57 5.11
C LEU A 62 9.93 1.23 4.46
N SER A 63 9.26 0.81 3.39
CA SER A 63 9.55 -0.45 2.71
C SER A 63 10.95 -0.52 2.08
N PHE A 64 11.54 0.62 1.71
CA PHE A 64 12.95 0.67 1.29
C PHE A 64 13.90 0.57 2.48
N PHE A 65 13.56 1.25 3.58
CA PHE A 65 14.38 1.29 4.78
C PHE A 65 14.38 -0.01 5.60
N THR A 66 13.31 -0.82 5.54
CA THR A 66 13.25 -2.15 6.21
C THR A 66 14.48 -2.99 5.87
N ASN A 67 14.87 -3.04 4.60
CA ASN A 67 15.97 -3.85 4.11
C ASN A 67 17.35 -3.32 4.51
N ALA A 68 17.48 -1.99 4.65
CA ALA A 68 18.75 -1.35 5.01
C ALA A 68 19.02 -1.38 6.52
N ILE A 69 17.99 -1.23 7.35
CA ILE A 69 18.13 -1.07 8.80
C ILE A 69 18.08 -2.40 9.56
N SER A 70 17.41 -3.43 9.01
CA SER A 70 17.16 -4.67 9.74
C SER A 70 18.40 -5.57 9.78
N LYS A 71 19.29 -5.36 10.77
CA LYS A 71 20.31 -6.34 11.17
C LYS A 71 19.67 -7.69 11.56
N ASP A 72 18.49 -7.63 12.19
CA ASP A 72 17.66 -8.74 12.65
C ASP A 72 16.54 -9.06 11.67
N ASN A 73 16.93 -9.52 10.50
CA ASN A 73 16.05 -9.71 9.38
C ASN A 73 15.28 -11.03 9.55
N SER A 74 13.99 -10.95 9.92
CA SER A 74 13.15 -12.11 10.27
C SER A 74 12.30 -12.58 9.09
N LYS A 75 12.03 -13.90 9.01
CA LYS A 75 11.15 -14.47 7.97
C LYS A 75 9.75 -13.85 8.01
N LEU A 76 9.23 -13.59 9.22
CA LEU A 76 7.92 -12.96 9.44
C LEU A 76 7.87 -11.55 8.86
N SER A 77 8.92 -10.75 9.07
CA SER A 77 9.00 -9.39 8.53
C SER A 77 8.91 -9.38 7.00
N SER A 78 9.63 -10.27 6.30
CA SER A 78 9.56 -10.36 4.83
C SER A 78 8.18 -10.81 4.34
N ILE A 79 7.56 -11.78 5.01
CA ILE A 79 6.21 -12.27 4.65
C ILE A 79 5.18 -11.16 4.81
N LEU A 80 5.27 -10.35 5.87
CA LEU A 80 4.39 -9.21 6.07
C LEU A 80 4.50 -8.20 4.92
N VAL A 81 5.71 -7.82 4.50
CA VAL A 81 5.90 -6.89 3.37
C VAL A 81 5.34 -7.45 2.05
N ILE A 82 5.57 -8.74 1.78
CA ILE A 82 4.98 -9.43 0.62
C ILE A 82 3.45 -9.34 0.68
N THR A 83 2.87 -9.64 1.85
CA THR A 83 1.42 -9.59 2.09
C THR A 83 0.88 -8.17 1.86
N SER A 84 1.58 -7.14 2.33
CA SER A 84 1.23 -5.74 2.08
C SER A 84 1.15 -5.42 0.59
N GLY A 85 2.10 -5.91 -0.23
CA GLY A 85 2.07 -5.71 -1.68
C GLY A 85 0.85 -6.34 -2.34
N ILE A 86 0.50 -7.59 -1.96
CA ILE A 86 -0.68 -8.29 -2.46
C ILE A 86 -1.97 -7.56 -2.06
N VAL A 87 -2.07 -7.16 -0.79
CA VAL A 87 -3.23 -6.43 -0.26
C VAL A 87 -3.42 -5.10 -0.98
N LEU A 88 -2.33 -4.37 -1.28
CA LEU A 88 -2.39 -3.14 -2.07
C LEU A 88 -2.94 -3.39 -3.48
N ILE A 89 -2.44 -4.43 -4.18
CA ILE A 89 -2.90 -4.77 -5.53
C ILE A 89 -4.41 -5.09 -5.51
N VAL A 90 -4.85 -5.97 -4.61
CA VAL A 90 -6.26 -6.38 -4.52
C VAL A 90 -7.15 -5.19 -4.14
N GLY A 91 -6.72 -4.36 -3.19
CA GLY A 91 -7.44 -3.16 -2.79
C GLY A 91 -7.61 -2.16 -3.92
N MET A 92 -6.57 -1.94 -4.72
CA MET A 92 -6.65 -1.03 -5.87
C MET A 92 -7.50 -1.60 -7.01
N ILE A 93 -7.48 -2.91 -7.24
CA ILE A 93 -8.42 -3.57 -8.16
C ILE A 93 -9.87 -3.33 -7.70
N TYR A 94 -10.15 -3.42 -6.40
CA TYR A 94 -11.49 -3.09 -5.92
C TYR A 94 -11.87 -1.62 -6.17
N VAL A 95 -10.93 -0.71 -5.94
CA VAL A 95 -11.13 0.74 -6.22
C VAL A 95 -11.38 1.01 -7.71
N SER A 96 -10.75 0.28 -8.64
CA SER A 96 -10.99 0.49 -10.07
C SER A 96 -12.44 0.21 -10.48
N PHE A 97 -13.14 -0.70 -9.78
CA PHE A 97 -14.58 -0.94 -9.98
C PHE A 97 -15.49 0.18 -9.45
N LEU A 98 -14.99 1.03 -8.54
CA LEU A 98 -15.74 2.18 -8.00
C LEU A 98 -15.69 3.39 -8.94
N ILE A 99 -14.60 3.59 -9.68
CA ILE A 99 -14.41 4.73 -10.60
C ILE A 99 -15.56 4.88 -11.61
N PRO A 100 -15.97 3.86 -12.39
CA PRO A 100 -17.04 4.01 -13.38
C PRO A 100 -18.42 4.29 -12.76
N LYS A 101 -18.58 4.16 -11.44
CA LYS A 101 -19.83 4.50 -10.74
C LYS A 101 -19.94 6.00 -10.42
N VAL A 102 -18.86 6.76 -10.54
CA VAL A 102 -18.85 8.21 -10.37
C VAL A 102 -19.36 8.85 -11.66
N LYS A 103 -20.67 9.14 -11.72
CA LYS A 103 -21.33 9.69 -12.94
C LYS A 103 -21.47 11.21 -12.96
N ASN A 104 -21.39 11.87 -11.80
CA ASN A 104 -21.80 13.28 -11.66
C ASN A 104 -20.64 14.26 -11.52
N ILE A 105 -19.40 13.76 -11.48
CA ILE A 105 -18.20 14.60 -11.37
C ILE A 105 -17.24 14.18 -12.46
N GLU A 106 -16.79 15.14 -13.26
CA GLU A 106 -15.64 14.95 -14.13
C GLU A 106 -14.39 14.82 -13.27
N LEU A 107 -13.91 13.59 -13.14
CA LEU A 107 -12.65 13.28 -12.48
C LEU A 107 -11.49 13.71 -13.38
N PRO A 108 -10.50 14.45 -12.87
CA PRO A 108 -9.28 14.69 -13.62
C PRO A 108 -8.59 13.35 -13.93
N LEU A 109 -7.98 13.26 -15.12
CA LEU A 109 -7.35 12.05 -15.67
C LEU A 109 -6.43 11.33 -14.67
N TRP A 110 -5.69 12.08 -13.86
CA TRP A 110 -4.77 11.51 -12.88
C TRP A 110 -5.49 10.74 -11.77
N ILE A 111 -6.65 11.21 -11.29
CA ILE A 111 -7.45 10.51 -10.25
C ILE A 111 -8.05 9.25 -10.86
N SER A 112 -8.55 9.32 -12.09
CA SER A 112 -9.07 8.12 -12.78
C SER A 112 -8.00 7.02 -12.95
N ASN A 113 -6.72 7.39 -13.03
CA ASN A 113 -5.61 6.47 -13.22
C ASN A 113 -4.92 6.04 -11.91
N VAL A 114 -5.36 6.56 -10.75
CA VAL A 114 -4.80 6.22 -9.43
C VAL A 114 -4.69 4.71 -9.21
N PRO A 115 -5.74 3.88 -9.43
CA PRO A 115 -5.63 2.45 -9.14
C PRO A 115 -4.52 1.77 -9.93
N LEU A 116 -4.34 2.15 -11.20
CA LEU A 116 -3.31 1.60 -12.07
C LEU A 116 -1.91 1.94 -11.53
N ILE A 117 -1.70 3.20 -11.16
CA ILE A 117 -0.43 3.67 -10.58
C ILE A 117 -0.10 2.89 -9.30
N PHE A 118 -1.08 2.73 -8.40
CA PHE A 118 -0.84 2.04 -7.13
C PHE A 118 -0.77 0.51 -7.24
N ILE A 119 -1.32 -0.09 -8.31
CA ILE A 119 -1.03 -1.49 -8.66
C ILE A 119 0.45 -1.66 -9.01
N ILE A 120 1.03 -0.75 -9.80
CA ILE A 120 2.47 -0.78 -10.13
C ILE A 120 3.30 -0.68 -8.84
N PHE A 121 2.93 0.22 -7.92
CA PHE A 121 3.59 0.31 -6.61
C PHE A 121 3.38 -0.95 -5.76
N GLY A 122 2.22 -1.60 -5.81
CA GLY A 122 1.97 -2.87 -5.14
C GLY A 122 2.86 -4.00 -5.65
N VAL A 123 3.08 -4.08 -6.96
CA VAL A 123 4.05 -5.01 -7.56
C VAL A 123 5.46 -4.70 -7.10
N LEU A 124 5.84 -3.42 -7.03
CA LEU A 124 7.15 -3.01 -6.51
C LEU A 124 7.34 -3.44 -5.05
N LEU A 125 6.33 -3.20 -4.19
CA LEU A 125 6.35 -3.62 -2.79
C LEU A 125 6.49 -5.14 -2.64
N PHE A 126 5.77 -5.89 -3.48
CA PHE A 126 5.85 -7.34 -3.54
C PHE A 126 7.25 -7.84 -3.91
N LEU A 127 7.88 -7.24 -4.93
CA LEU A 127 9.26 -7.56 -5.33
C LEU A 127 10.26 -7.25 -4.21
N ILE A 128 10.12 -6.10 -3.55
CA ILE A 128 10.95 -5.72 -2.40
C ILE A 128 10.84 -6.79 -1.30
N GLY A 129 9.62 -7.25 -1.00
CA GLY A 129 9.37 -8.31 -0.03
C GLY A 129 10.01 -9.66 -0.42
N ILE A 130 9.95 -10.05 -1.70
CA ILE A 130 10.60 -11.28 -2.20
C ILE A 130 12.12 -11.19 -2.06
N ILE A 131 12.71 -10.05 -2.44
CA ILE A 131 14.15 -9.82 -2.33
C ILE A 131 14.58 -9.96 -0.87
N ALA A 132 13.84 -9.34 0.06
CA ALA A 132 14.07 -9.45 1.50
C ALA A 132 14.00 -10.91 1.98
N TYR A 133 12.98 -11.66 1.54
CA TYR A 133 12.82 -13.07 1.90
C TYR A 133 13.98 -13.94 1.42
N LYS A 134 14.46 -13.71 0.18
CA LYS A 134 15.59 -14.45 -0.40
C LYS A 134 16.90 -14.16 0.33
N GLN A 135 17.14 -12.91 0.72
CA GLN A 135 18.32 -12.53 1.50
C GLN A 135 18.32 -13.22 2.88
N ASN A 136 17.16 -13.28 3.54
CA ASN A 136 17.00 -13.95 4.83
C ASN A 136 17.28 -15.45 4.76
N LYS A 137 16.82 -16.11 3.69
CA LYS A 137 17.09 -17.54 3.46
C LYS A 137 18.59 -17.81 3.24
N ARG A 138 19.30 -16.95 2.49
CA ARG A 138 20.74 -17.09 2.26
C ARG A 138 21.56 -16.94 3.53
N LYS A 139 21.25 -15.94 4.36
CA LYS A 139 21.98 -15.68 5.61
C LYS A 139 21.83 -16.83 6.61
N GLN A 140 20.68 -17.50 6.60
CA GLN A 140 20.45 -18.69 7.42
C GLN A 140 21.28 -19.89 6.95
N ASN A 141 21.34 -20.17 5.65
CA ASN A 141 22.11 -21.31 5.12
C ASN A 141 23.62 -21.19 5.39
N ASN A 142 24.19 -19.99 5.25
CA ASN A 142 25.63 -19.78 5.49
C ASN A 142 26.02 -19.90 6.97
N ALA A 143 25.06 -19.79 7.91
CA ALA A 143 25.34 -19.97 9.33
C ALA A 143 25.46 -21.45 9.75
N PHE A 144 24.93 -22.37 8.95
CA PHE A 144 25.01 -23.82 9.19
C PHE A 144 26.25 -24.48 8.59
N ASP A 145 27.02 -23.76 7.77
CA ASP A 145 28.23 -24.28 7.09
C ASP A 145 29.52 -24.09 7.94
N PHE A 146 29.40 -23.53 9.15
CA PHE A 146 30.51 -23.27 10.08
C PHE A 146 30.42 -24.05 11.42
N THR A 147 29.57 -25.06 11.50
CA THR A 147 29.41 -25.98 12.65
C THR A 147 29.56 -27.41 12.19
#